data_AF-A0AAD6RAN3-F1
#
_entry.id   AF-A0AAD6RAN3-F1
#
_cell.length_a   1.000
_cell.length_b   1.000
_cell.length_c   1.000
_cell.angle_alpha   90.00
_cell.angle_beta   90.00
_cell.angle_gamma   90.00
#
_symmetry.space_group_name_H-M   'P 1'
#
loop_
_entity.id
_entity.type
_entity.pdbx_description
1 polymer ?
#
loop_
_entity_poly.entity_id
_entity_poly.type
_entity_poly.pdbx_seq_one_letter_code
_entity_poly.pdbx_strand_id
1 'polypeptide(L)'
;MSSFTVAPAASVFGSSWTYWQRIFAQTKPNEPLEYMICIPAHGAVIGGWFGAWPMPLDWERPWQEWPICVTYGAMTGYLVGMLASSGFVLANGRRQRLKED
;
A
#
# COMPACT_ATOMS: atom_id res chain seq x y z
N MET A 1 3.36 -11.10 2.77
CA MET A 1 3.78 -9.93 1.97
C MET A 1 2.84 -9.70 0.79
N SER A 2 2.80 -10.63 -0.18
CA SER A 2 1.90 -10.56 -1.36
C SER A 2 0.40 -10.50 -1.01
N SER A 3 -0.02 -11.09 0.11
CA SER A 3 -1.41 -11.01 0.55
C SER A 3 -1.90 -9.58 0.79
N PHE A 4 -1.04 -8.68 1.29
CA PHE A 4 -1.40 -7.28 1.53
C PHE A 4 -1.63 -6.50 0.23
N THR A 5 -1.00 -6.91 -0.88
CA THR A 5 -1.14 -6.22 -2.16
C THR A 5 -2.22 -6.85 -3.05
N VAL A 6 -2.32 -8.18 -3.05
CA VAL A 6 -3.15 -8.94 -3.99
C VAL A 6 -4.56 -9.17 -3.47
N ALA A 7 -4.75 -9.44 -2.17
CA ALA A 7 -6.07 -9.81 -1.65
C ALA A 7 -7.13 -8.68 -1.80
N PRO A 8 -6.87 -7.43 -1.37
CA PRO A 8 -7.86 -6.36 -1.54
C PRO A 8 -8.11 -6.03 -3.03
N ALA A 9 -7.06 -6.08 -3.87
CA ALA A 9 -7.20 -5.88 -5.31
C ALA A 9 -8.02 -6.99 -5.99
N ALA A 10 -7.79 -8.25 -5.62
CA ALA A 10 -8.53 -9.38 -6.15
C ALA A 10 -9.99 -9.38 -5.72
N SER A 11 -10.29 -9.00 -4.47
CA SER A 11 -11.68 -8.92 -4.00
C SER A 11 -12.50 -7.84 -4.69
N VAL A 12 -11.85 -6.76 -5.16
CA VAL A 12 -12.53 -5.61 -5.75
C VAL A 12 -12.57 -5.70 -7.27
N PHE A 13 -11.43 -5.93 -7.91
CA PHE A 13 -11.31 -5.92 -9.37
C PHE A 13 -11.56 -7.28 -10.02
N GLY A 14 -11.61 -8.35 -9.21
CA GLY A 14 -11.76 -9.72 -9.69
C GLY A 14 -10.69 -10.09 -10.72
N SER A 15 -11.11 -10.73 -11.81
CA SER A 15 -10.24 -11.21 -12.90
C SER A 15 -9.98 -10.17 -14.00
N SER A 16 -10.37 -8.90 -13.81
CA SER A 16 -10.28 -7.91 -14.90
C SER A 16 -8.85 -7.43 -15.15
N TRP A 17 -8.18 -8.04 -16.12
CA TRP A 17 -6.79 -7.77 -16.47
C TRP A 17 -6.48 -6.29 -16.72
N THR A 18 -7.41 -5.56 -17.34
CA THR A 18 -7.26 -4.14 -17.66
C THR A 18 -7.12 -3.27 -16.41
N TYR A 19 -7.85 -3.59 -15.33
CA TYR A 19 -7.75 -2.87 -14.06
C TYR A 19 -6.42 -3.18 -13.36
N TRP A 20 -5.99 -4.44 -13.38
CA TRP A 20 -4.70 -4.85 -12.80
C TRP A 20 -3.53 -4.11 -13.44
N GLN A 21 -3.48 -4.06 -14.78
CA GLN A 21 -2.43 -3.33 -15.49
C GLN A 21 -2.46 -1.83 -15.20
N ARG A 22 -3.65 -1.22 -15.17
CA ARG A 22 -3.78 0.22 -14.91
C ARG A 22 -3.34 0.61 -13.49
N ILE A 23 -3.68 -0.21 -12.50
CA ILE A 23 -3.44 0.09 -11.10
C ILE A 23 -2.00 -0.20 -10.70
N PHE A 24 -1.45 -1.35 -11.11
CA PHE A 24 -0.11 -1.77 -10.68
C PHE A 24 1.00 -1.39 -11.66
N ALA A 25 0.74 -1.40 -12.98
CA ALA A 25 1.78 -1.08 -13.97
C ALA A 25 1.77 0.39 -14.40
N GLN A 26 0.59 1.02 -14.47
CA GLN A 26 0.47 2.43 -14.89
C GLN A 26 0.30 3.39 -13.71
N THR A 27 0.01 2.90 -12.50
CA THR A 27 -0.22 3.70 -11.29
C THR A 27 -1.18 4.88 -11.52
N LYS A 28 -2.26 4.63 -12.30
CA LYS A 28 -3.30 5.63 -12.63
C LYS A 28 -4.66 5.27 -12.02
N PRO A 29 -4.85 5.45 -10.70
CA PRO A 29 -6.15 5.33 -10.06
C PRO A 29 -7.05 6.52 -10.44
N ASN A 30 -8.26 6.23 -10.89
CA ASN A 30 -9.29 7.22 -11.26
C ASN A 30 -10.35 7.37 -10.18
N GLU A 31 -10.73 6.26 -9.54
CA GLU A 31 -11.78 6.23 -8.52
C GLU A 31 -11.18 6.28 -7.09
N PRO A 32 -11.86 6.90 -6.11
CA PRO A 32 -11.41 6.93 -4.72
C PRO A 32 -11.17 5.53 -4.14
N LEU A 33 -11.93 4.54 -4.59
CA LEU A 33 -11.76 3.15 -4.19
C LEU A 33 -10.47 2.53 -4.74
N GLU A 34 -10.03 2.94 -5.94
CA GLU A 34 -8.74 2.52 -6.50
C GLU A 34 -7.57 3.09 -5.71
N TYR A 35 -7.69 4.34 -5.22
CA TYR A 35 -6.70 4.93 -4.31
C TYR A 35 -6.61 4.17 -2.98
N MET A 36 -7.73 3.67 -2.45
CA MET A 36 -7.77 2.87 -1.22
C MET A 36 -7.04 1.53 -1.32
N ILE A 37 -6.85 1.01 -2.54
CA ILE A 37 -6.16 -0.27 -2.75
C ILE A 37 -4.72 -0.04 -3.21
N CYS A 38 -4.51 0.94 -4.10
CA CYS A 38 -3.22 1.21 -4.70
C CYS A 38 -2.20 1.76 -3.68
N ILE A 39 -2.60 2.75 -2.86
CA ILE A 39 -1.69 3.41 -1.92
C ILE A 39 -1.17 2.44 -0.85
N PRO A 40 -2.01 1.63 -0.17
CA PRO A 40 -1.52 0.64 0.79
C PRO A 40 -0.63 -0.43 0.16
N ALA A 41 -0.95 -0.87 -1.05
CA ALA A 41 -0.13 -1.87 -1.74
C ALA A 41 1.28 -1.36 -2.04
N HIS A 42 1.41 -0.12 -2.53
CA HIS A 42 2.71 0.53 -2.72
C HIS A 42 3.40 0.78 -1.37
N GLY A 43 2.65 1.19 -0.34
CA GLY A 43 3.15 1.34 1.02
C GLY A 43 3.77 0.05 1.57
N ALA A 44 3.16 -1.11 1.32
CA ALA A 44 3.71 -2.41 1.74
C ALA A 44 5.03 -2.75 1.03
N VAL A 45 5.14 -2.45 -0.28
CA VAL A 45 6.36 -2.70 -1.06
C VAL A 45 7.50 -1.79 -0.59
N ILE A 46 7.22 -0.50 -0.45
CA ILE A 46 8.19 0.50 0.03
C ILE A 46 8.61 0.16 1.47
N GLY A 47 7.65 -0.15 2.33
CA GLY A 47 7.90 -0.53 3.72
C GLY A 47 8.73 -1.81 3.83
N GLY A 48 8.46 -2.82 3.00
CA GLY A 48 9.27 -4.04 2.94
C GLY A 48 10.70 -3.78 2.46
N TRP A 49 10.86 -2.88 1.49
CA TRP A 49 12.18 -2.47 0.99
C TRP A 49 13.01 -1.75 2.07
N PHE A 50 12.41 -0.79 2.80
CA PHE A 50 13.08 -0.17 3.95
C PHE A 50 13.33 -1.17 5.08
N GLY A 51 12.40 -2.11 5.31
CA GLY A 51 12.57 -3.20 6.26
C GLY A 51 13.73 -4.14 5.91
N ALA A 52 14.24 -4.12 4.69
CA ALA A 52 15.43 -4.88 4.32
C ALA A 52 16.74 -4.19 4.74
N TRP A 53 16.73 -2.87 4.97
CA TRP A 53 17.93 -2.09 5.26
C TRP A 53 18.65 -2.43 6.57
N PRO A 54 17.95 -2.82 7.66
CA PRO A 54 18.63 -3.23 8.86
C PRO A 54 19.47 -4.49 8.65
N MET A 55 19.08 -5.42 7.77
CA MET A 55 19.68 -6.76 7.66
C MET A 55 21.20 -6.75 7.36
N PRO A 56 21.74 -5.93 6.43
CA PRO A 56 23.19 -5.88 6.18
C PRO A 56 24.04 -5.29 7.32
N LEU A 57 23.43 -4.60 8.29
CA LEU A 57 24.16 -4.03 9.43
C LEU A 57 24.58 -5.10 10.46
N ASP A 58 24.12 -6.35 10.25
CA ASP A 58 24.24 -7.55 11.08
C ASP A 58 24.65 -7.30 12.53
N TRP A 59 23.70 -6.84 13.35
CA TRP A 59 23.93 -6.59 14.78
C TRP A 59 23.89 -7.88 15.61
N GLU A 60 23.88 -9.05 14.95
CA GLU A 60 23.71 -10.40 15.52
C GLU A 60 22.51 -10.50 16.46
N ARG A 61 21.40 -9.84 16.10
CA ARG A 61 20.16 -9.86 16.87
C ARG A 61 19.11 -10.73 16.20
N PRO A 62 18.33 -11.49 16.98
CA PRO A 62 17.31 -12.39 16.43
C PRO A 62 16.19 -11.64 15.67
N TRP A 63 15.98 -10.35 15.93
CA TRP A 63 14.99 -9.55 15.20
C TRP A 63 15.44 -9.18 13.78
N GLN A 64 16.74 -9.29 13.49
CA GLN A 64 17.35 -8.93 12.21
C GLN A 64 17.33 -10.08 11.19
N GLU A 65 16.98 -11.28 11.64
CA GLU A 65 16.85 -12.46 10.80
C GLU A 65 15.84 -12.25 9.68
N TRP A 66 16.17 -12.74 8.49
CA TRP A 66 15.23 -12.75 7.38
C TRP A 66 14.11 -13.77 7.66
N PRO A 67 12.83 -13.45 7.42
CA PRO A 67 12.26 -12.24 6.81
C PRO A 67 11.63 -11.26 7.83
N ILE A 68 12.06 -11.25 9.09
CA ILE A 68 11.39 -10.56 10.20
C ILE A 68 11.32 -9.05 9.96
N CYS A 69 12.48 -8.39 9.75
CA CYS A 69 12.53 -6.94 9.51
C CYS A 69 11.70 -6.50 8.29
N VAL A 70 11.80 -7.27 7.21
CA VAL A 70 11.06 -7.03 5.95
C VAL A 70 9.55 -7.16 6.16
N THR A 71 9.12 -8.13 6.98
CA THR A 71 7.70 -8.36 7.29
C THR A 71 7.12 -7.21 8.10
N TYR A 72 7.81 -6.77 9.17
CA TYR A 72 7.38 -5.61 9.96
C TYR A 72 7.39 -4.31 9.15
N GLY A 73 8.39 -4.14 8.29
CA GLY A 73 8.46 -3.00 7.37
C GLY A 73 7.26 -2.95 6.45
N ALA A 74 6.90 -4.06 5.81
CA ALA A 74 5.73 -4.09 4.92
C ALA A 74 4.40 -3.94 5.66
N MET A 75 4.25 -4.54 6.84
CA MET A 75 3.04 -4.36 7.67
C MET A 75 2.87 -2.88 8.05
N THR A 76 3.94 -2.24 8.51
CA THR A 76 3.93 -0.82 8.87
C THR A 76 3.65 0.07 7.66
N GLY A 77 4.32 -0.19 6.54
CA GLY A 77 4.10 0.55 5.29
C GLY A 77 2.67 0.40 4.75
N TYR A 78 2.07 -0.78 4.87
CA TYR A 78 0.67 -1.01 4.52
C TYR A 78 -0.29 -0.21 5.41
N LEU A 79 -0.08 -0.24 6.73
CA LEU A 79 -0.89 0.51 7.70
C LEU A 79 -0.83 2.02 7.44
N VAL A 80 0.38 2.56 7.24
CA VAL A 80 0.57 3.97 6.89
C VAL A 80 -0.12 4.31 5.57
N GLY A 81 0.00 3.45 4.56
CA GLY A 81 -0.68 3.62 3.28
C GLY A 81 -2.21 3.62 3.40
N MET A 82 -2.79 2.78 4.28
CA MET A 82 -4.24 2.78 4.55
C MET A 82 -4.71 4.08 5.19
N LEU A 83 -3.96 4.59 6.18
CA LEU A 83 -4.27 5.86 6.83
C LEU A 83 -4.15 7.03 5.86
N ALA A 84 -3.08 7.06 5.06
CA ALA A 84 -2.86 8.08 4.05
C ALA A 84 -3.97 8.08 2.99
N SER A 85 -4.36 6.90 2.50
CA SER A 85 -5.43 6.79 1.50
C SER A 85 -6.79 7.20 2.06
N SER A 86 -7.12 6.78 3.27
CA SER A 86 -8.35 7.19 3.96
C SER A 86 -8.40 8.70 4.15
N GLY A 87 -7.29 9.31 4.60
CA GLY A 87 -7.15 10.76 4.71
C GLY A 87 -7.31 11.48 3.39
N PHE A 88 -6.73 10.96 2.30
CA PHE A 88 -6.83 11.54 0.96
C PHE A 88 -8.27 11.53 0.42
N VAL A 89 -8.98 10.40 0.55
CA VAL A 89 -10.38 10.30 0.11
C VAL A 89 -11.28 11.22 0.93
N LEU A 90 -11.11 11.29 2.26
CA LEU A 90 -11.87 12.21 3.11
C LEU A 90 -11.57 13.68 2.76
N ALA A 91 -10.31 14.04 2.53
CA ALA A 91 -9.93 15.40 2.15
C ALA A 91 -10.52 15.81 0.80
N ASN A 92 -10.52 14.92 -0.19
CA ASN A 92 -11.09 15.18 -1.50
C ASN A 92 -12.63 15.29 -1.45
N GLY A 93 -13.30 14.43 -0.69
CA GLY A 93 -14.74 14.52 -0.47
C GLY A 93 -15.16 15.83 0.22
N ARG A 94 -14.37 16.28 1.22
CA ARG A 94 -14.57 17.59 1.85
C ARG A 94 -14.38 18.75 0.88
N ARG A 95 -13.35 18.68 0.02
CA ARG A 95 -13.08 19.70 -1.01
C ARG A 95 -14.19 19.81 -2.05
N GLN A 96 -14.82 18.69 -2.44
CA GLN A 96 -15.93 18.71 -3.39
C GLN A 96 -17.16 19.40 -2.79
N ARG A 97 -17.53 19.06 -1.56
CA ARG A 97 -18.67 19.72 -0.86
C ARG A 97 -18.49 21.23 -0.72
N LEU A 98 -17.29 21.68 -0.34
CA LEU A 98 -16.98 23.12 -0.23
C LEU A 98 -17.08 23.89 -1.56
N LYS A 99 -17.13 23.20 -2.71
CA LYS A 99 -17.23 23.82 -4.03
C LYS A 99 -18.68 23.86 -4.54
N GLU A 100 -19.57 23.11 -3.90
CA GLU A 100 -21.02 23.06 -4.21
C GLU A 100 -21.83 24.08 -3.38
N ASP A 101 -21.27 24.55 -2.26
CA ASP A 101 -21.79 25.65 -1.42
C ASP A 101 -21.35 27.04 -1.95
#